data_AF-A0A9X4AXJ7-F1
#
_entry.id   AF-A0A9X4AXJ7-F1
#
_cell.length_a   1.000
_cell.length_b   1.000
_cell.length_c   1.000
_cell.angle_alpha   90.00
_cell.angle_beta   90.00
_cell.angle_gamma   90.00
#
_symmetry.space_group_name_H-M   'P 1'
#
loop_
_entity.id
_entity.type
_entity.pdbx_description
1 polymer ?
#
loop_
_entity_poly.entity_id
_entity_poly.type
_entity_poly.pdbx_seq_one_letter_code
_entity_poly.pdbx_strand_id
1 'polypeptide(L)'
;MHRARALTLVLPFYLATTSQAFATPPLAKPVVRHPDRDGTQGGLPLAKELLLRGRQHMSKKQYRSACPLLEESLRLDPATSSKFVLAKCHYRMDRHARAFELLEDIQRTAKDPAEVKLARDIAAGITPTIGKLIVSLPPPSMRPEGLELHLDGARLDTPSGQGSEPVTKALDIGEHIVLATAPRKVPWRQSFLVTSHDKPITIHVPELVDELPPPPAPMKEIVARTSPWVLPLATLGVLGLAAGAGVGLVGLENEPQRPDLFVPMGGFLFLGGAAMAGALVLWHGTSKSTNTSTAATIPLQFVPIVGPGSTFGALRGRF
;
A
#
# COMPACT_ATOMS: atom_id res chain seq x y z
N MET A 1 -2.15 -29.49 82.15
CA MET A 1 -1.47 -30.45 81.25
C MET A 1 -2.52 -31.24 80.48
N HIS A 2 -2.93 -30.77 79.29
CA HIS A 2 -3.93 -31.47 78.46
C HIS A 2 -3.23 -32.31 77.38
N ARG A 3 -3.41 -33.63 77.45
CA ARG A 3 -2.98 -34.56 76.38
C ARG A 3 -4.09 -34.64 75.33
N ALA A 4 -3.81 -34.11 74.13
CA ALA A 4 -4.66 -34.30 72.96
C ALA A 4 -4.51 -35.74 72.44
N ARG A 5 -5.61 -36.48 72.38
CA ARG A 5 -5.69 -37.79 71.70
C ARG A 5 -6.10 -37.52 70.25
N ALA A 6 -5.20 -37.83 69.32
CA ALA A 6 -5.49 -37.84 67.89
C ALA A 6 -6.35 -39.07 67.57
N LEU A 7 -7.55 -38.83 67.06
CA LEU A 7 -8.48 -39.87 66.62
C LEU A 7 -8.33 -40.01 65.10
N THR A 8 -7.59 -41.02 64.65
CA THR A 8 -7.42 -41.33 63.22
C THR A 8 -8.62 -42.14 62.73
N LEU A 9 -9.49 -41.50 61.95
CA LEU A 9 -10.72 -42.08 61.41
C LEU A 9 -10.42 -42.62 60.01
N VAL A 10 -10.30 -43.94 59.88
CA VAL A 10 -10.12 -44.63 58.59
C VAL A 10 -11.50 -44.89 58.00
N LEU A 11 -11.88 -44.13 56.97
CA LEU A 11 -13.11 -44.38 56.21
C LEU A 11 -12.85 -45.41 55.10
N PRO A 12 -13.67 -46.47 54.98
CA PRO A 12 -13.56 -47.43 53.88
C PRO A 12 -14.09 -46.80 52.58
N PHE A 13 -13.23 -46.80 51.55
CA PHE A 13 -13.55 -46.31 50.21
C PHE A 13 -14.38 -47.38 49.48
N TYR A 14 -15.71 -47.24 49.53
CA TYR A 14 -16.61 -48.08 48.72
C TYR A 14 -16.59 -47.58 47.27
N LEU A 15 -15.94 -48.35 46.39
CA LEU A 15 -16.01 -48.16 44.94
C LEU A 15 -17.40 -48.58 44.44
N ALA A 16 -18.30 -47.61 44.28
CA ALA A 16 -19.53 -47.79 43.53
C ALA A 16 -19.20 -47.78 42.02
N THR A 17 -19.11 -48.96 41.42
CA THR A 17 -19.07 -49.11 39.95
C THR A 17 -20.42 -48.70 39.38
N THR A 18 -20.54 -47.44 38.96
CA THR A 18 -21.69 -46.98 38.17
C THR A 18 -21.46 -47.41 36.73
N SER A 19 -22.24 -48.39 36.29
CA SER A 19 -22.29 -48.83 34.90
C SER A 19 -22.94 -47.73 34.06
N GLN A 20 -22.15 -46.82 33.49
CA GLN A 20 -22.66 -45.81 32.57
C GLN A 20 -22.89 -46.46 31.21
N ALA A 21 -24.16 -46.65 30.85
CA ALA A 21 -24.57 -46.95 29.49
C ALA A 21 -24.24 -45.73 28.62
N PHE A 22 -23.23 -45.88 27.74
CA PHE A 22 -22.96 -44.89 26.70
C PHE A 22 -24.10 -44.89 25.69
N ALA A 23 -25.02 -43.93 25.82
CA ALA A 23 -25.95 -43.61 24.76
C ALA A 23 -25.16 -42.98 23.61
N THR A 24 -25.12 -43.68 22.47
CA THR A 24 -24.57 -43.14 21.21
C THR A 24 -25.37 -41.90 20.80
N PRO A 25 -24.74 -40.72 20.66
CA PRO A 25 -25.44 -39.54 20.17
C PRO A 25 -25.89 -39.78 18.72
N PRO A 26 -27.08 -39.31 18.32
CA PRO A 26 -27.55 -39.44 16.95
C PRO A 26 -26.59 -38.72 16.01
N LEU A 27 -26.26 -39.38 14.89
CA LEU A 27 -25.47 -38.81 13.78
C LEU A 27 -26.01 -37.43 13.40
N ALA A 28 -25.29 -36.38 13.81
CA ALA A 28 -25.52 -35.04 13.32
C ALA A 28 -25.30 -35.05 11.80
N LYS A 29 -26.34 -34.70 11.04
CA LYS A 29 -26.25 -34.57 9.59
C LYS A 29 -25.10 -33.62 9.25
N PRO A 30 -24.29 -33.90 8.22
CA PRO A 30 -23.22 -33.00 7.81
C PRO A 30 -23.85 -31.65 7.46
N VAL A 31 -23.50 -30.62 8.23
CA VAL A 31 -23.83 -29.24 7.90
C VAL A 31 -23.04 -28.93 6.65
N VAL A 32 -23.70 -29.04 5.49
CA VAL A 32 -23.19 -28.58 4.21
C VAL A 32 -23.02 -27.08 4.35
N ARG A 33 -21.79 -26.64 4.63
CA ARG A 33 -21.40 -25.24 4.55
C ARG A 33 -21.48 -24.87 3.08
N HIS A 34 -22.61 -24.31 2.67
CA HIS A 34 -22.75 -23.73 1.36
C HIS A 34 -21.77 -22.55 1.29
N PRO A 35 -20.90 -22.46 0.28
CA PRO A 35 -20.11 -21.26 0.06
C PRO A 35 -21.10 -20.16 -0.34
N ASP A 36 -21.40 -19.28 0.61
CA ASP A 36 -22.30 -18.16 0.37
C ASP A 36 -21.74 -17.29 -0.76
N ARG A 37 -22.50 -17.28 -1.85
CA ARG A 37 -22.44 -16.26 -2.89
C ARG A 37 -23.27 -15.08 -2.42
N ASP A 38 -22.70 -14.18 -1.63
CA ASP A 38 -23.15 -12.79 -1.57
C ASP A 38 -22.11 -11.93 -0.83
N GLY A 39 -21.52 -10.93 -1.50
CA GLY A 39 -20.56 -9.99 -0.91
C GLY A 39 -21.14 -9.08 0.18
N THR A 40 -22.41 -9.30 0.55
CA THR A 40 -23.21 -8.44 1.43
C THR A 40 -23.46 -9.07 2.81
N GLN A 41 -23.31 -10.39 2.98
CA GLN A 41 -23.76 -11.10 4.20
C GLN A 41 -22.72 -11.10 5.34
N GLY A 42 -21.43 -10.99 5.03
CA GLY A 42 -20.36 -10.97 6.05
C GLY A 42 -20.06 -9.59 6.65
N GLY A 43 -20.40 -8.51 5.93
CA GLY A 43 -20.06 -7.14 6.32
C GLY A 43 -20.92 -6.60 7.45
N LEU A 44 -22.23 -6.88 7.44
CA LEU A 44 -23.17 -6.32 8.41
C LEU A 44 -22.93 -6.78 9.86
N PRO A 45 -22.70 -8.08 10.15
CA PRO A 45 -22.37 -8.52 11.51
C PRO A 45 -21.05 -7.91 12.01
N LEU A 46 -20.04 -7.82 11.14
CA LEU A 46 -18.75 -7.21 11.47
C LEU A 46 -18.89 -5.70 11.73
N ALA A 47 -19.66 -4.99 10.91
CA ALA A 47 -19.94 -3.56 11.10
C ALA A 47 -20.57 -3.31 12.47
N LYS A 48 -21.58 -4.10 12.85
CA LYS A 48 -22.24 -3.99 14.17
C LYS A 48 -21.28 -4.23 15.33
N GLU A 49 -20.42 -5.23 15.23
CA GLU A 49 -19.40 -5.50 16.25
C GLU A 49 -18.40 -4.35 16.39
N LEU A 50 -17.92 -3.82 15.26
CA LEU A 50 -17.01 -2.66 15.24
C LEU A 50 -17.67 -1.40 15.82
N LEU A 51 -18.95 -1.15 15.51
CA LEU A 51 -19.72 -0.06 16.08
C LEU A 51 -19.82 -0.19 17.61
N LEU A 52 -20.13 -1.38 18.11
CA LEU A 52 -20.22 -1.66 19.55
C LEU A 52 -18.89 -1.42 20.27
N ARG A 53 -17.80 -1.96 19.72
CA ARG A 53 -16.44 -1.74 20.26
C ARG A 53 -16.06 -0.27 20.22
N GLY A 54 -16.32 0.42 19.11
CA GLY A 54 -16.10 1.85 18.97
C GLY A 54 -16.81 2.65 20.05
N ARG A 55 -18.10 2.36 20.30
CA ARG A 55 -18.88 2.98 21.39
C ARG A 55 -18.30 2.68 22.78
N GLN A 56 -17.81 1.46 23.02
CA GLN A 56 -17.16 1.09 24.28
C GLN A 56 -15.84 1.86 24.49
N HIS A 57 -15.05 2.09 23.45
CA HIS A 57 -13.87 2.95 23.55
C HIS A 57 -14.25 4.42 23.76
N MET A 58 -15.31 4.91 23.11
CA MET A 58 -15.80 6.27 23.33
C MET A 58 -16.29 6.51 24.77
N SER A 59 -16.95 5.53 25.40
CA SER A 59 -17.39 5.66 26.80
C SER A 59 -16.21 5.76 27.76
N LYS A 60 -15.07 5.16 27.41
CA LYS A 60 -13.78 5.28 28.10
C LYS A 60 -12.97 6.52 27.68
N LYS A 61 -13.53 7.41 26.85
CA LYS A 61 -12.86 8.59 26.26
C LYS A 61 -11.61 8.25 25.42
N GLN A 62 -11.50 7.01 24.93
CA GLN A 62 -10.39 6.53 24.11
C GLN A 62 -10.64 6.82 22.62
N TYR A 63 -10.78 8.10 22.26
CA TYR A 63 -11.24 8.49 20.91
C TYR A 63 -10.27 8.08 19.80
N ARG A 64 -8.95 8.13 20.04
CA ARG A 64 -7.92 7.69 19.08
C ARG A 64 -8.07 6.22 18.65
N SER A 65 -8.51 5.36 19.56
CA SER A 65 -8.78 3.94 19.27
C SER A 65 -10.22 3.72 18.77
N ALA A 66 -11.17 4.56 19.20
CA ALA A 66 -12.57 4.43 18.83
C ALA A 66 -12.85 4.83 17.38
N CYS A 67 -12.34 5.98 16.92
CA CYS A 67 -12.75 6.53 15.62
C CYS A 67 -12.39 5.59 14.44
N PRO A 68 -11.20 4.96 14.38
CA PRO A 68 -10.88 4.01 13.30
C PRO A 68 -11.85 2.81 13.23
N LEU A 69 -12.33 2.32 14.38
CA LEU A 69 -13.32 1.23 14.41
C LEU A 69 -14.68 1.70 13.86
N LEU A 70 -15.06 2.94 14.18
CA LEU A 70 -16.31 3.55 13.71
C LEU A 70 -16.26 3.91 12.22
N GLU A 71 -15.10 4.36 11.72
CA GLU A 71 -14.85 4.59 10.30
C GLU A 71 -15.01 3.29 9.51
N GLU A 72 -14.39 2.20 9.98
CA GLU A 72 -14.51 0.89 9.34
C GLU A 72 -15.94 0.33 9.43
N SER A 73 -16.61 0.51 10.59
CA SER A 73 -18.02 0.15 10.72
C SER A 73 -18.89 0.88 9.70
N LEU A 74 -18.67 2.19 9.49
CA LEU A 74 -19.45 2.99 8.55
C LEU A 74 -19.15 2.59 7.10
N ARG A 75 -17.90 2.22 6.80
CA ARG A 75 -17.49 1.71 5.49
C ARG A 75 -18.20 0.40 5.13
N LEU A 76 -18.40 -0.47 6.12
CA LEU A 76 -19.07 -1.76 5.96
C LEU A 76 -20.60 -1.64 5.94
N ASP A 77 -21.15 -0.74 6.75
CA ASP A 77 -22.59 -0.46 6.84
C ASP A 77 -22.84 1.05 7.03
N PRO A 78 -23.21 1.79 5.95
CA PRO A 78 -23.35 3.25 5.95
C PRO A 78 -24.66 3.73 6.61
N ALA A 79 -25.00 3.16 7.76
CA ALA A 79 -26.21 3.49 8.52
C ALA A 79 -26.17 4.91 9.12
N THR A 80 -27.31 5.59 9.17
CA THR A 80 -27.45 6.94 9.77
C THR A 80 -26.97 6.97 11.24
N SER A 81 -27.30 5.92 12.00
CA SER A 81 -26.89 5.78 13.40
C SER A 81 -25.37 5.73 13.57
N SER A 82 -24.66 5.02 12.66
CA SER A 82 -23.20 4.98 12.62
C SER A 82 -22.60 6.35 12.32
N LYS A 83 -23.19 7.10 11.38
CA LYS A 83 -22.75 8.47 11.03
C LYS A 83 -22.81 9.40 12.25
N PHE A 84 -23.89 9.38 13.03
CA PHE A 84 -23.99 10.19 14.26
C PHE A 84 -22.91 9.84 15.29
N VAL A 85 -22.64 8.55 15.49
CA VAL A 85 -21.62 8.10 16.45
C VAL A 85 -20.22 8.51 15.99
N LEU A 86 -19.92 8.34 14.70
CA LEU A 86 -18.64 8.77 14.12
C LEU A 86 -18.46 10.29 14.16
N ALA A 87 -19.51 11.07 13.83
CA ALA A 87 -19.49 12.52 13.93
C ALA A 87 -19.15 12.98 15.34
N LYS A 88 -19.75 12.35 16.36
CA LYS A 88 -19.41 12.59 17.77
C LYS A 88 -17.96 12.21 18.08
N CYS A 89 -17.43 11.12 17.52
CA CYS A 89 -16.04 10.73 17.72
C CYS A 89 -15.07 11.78 17.14
N HIS A 90 -15.32 12.22 15.91
CA HIS A 90 -14.55 13.27 15.26
C HIS A 90 -14.59 14.57 16.05
N TYR A 91 -15.76 15.03 16.47
CA TYR A 91 -15.87 16.24 17.28
C TYR A 91 -15.01 16.19 18.55
N ARG A 92 -14.92 15.03 19.21
CA ARG A 92 -14.09 14.84 20.41
C ARG A 92 -12.58 14.73 20.14
N MET A 93 -12.19 14.67 18.88
CA MET A 93 -10.82 14.60 18.38
C MET A 93 -10.39 15.90 17.69
N ASP A 94 -11.12 17.00 17.91
CA ASP A 94 -10.94 18.29 17.20
C ASP A 94 -11.11 18.18 15.66
N ARG A 95 -11.80 17.10 15.27
CA ARG A 95 -12.31 16.65 13.97
C ARG A 95 -13.46 17.46 13.36
N HIS A 96 -13.58 18.76 13.61
CA HIS A 96 -14.87 19.47 13.49
C HIS A 96 -15.45 19.51 12.07
N ALA A 97 -14.63 19.72 11.04
CA ALA A 97 -15.04 19.71 9.64
C ALA A 97 -15.54 18.32 9.23
N ARG A 98 -14.80 17.24 9.55
CA ARG A 98 -15.25 15.86 9.26
C ARG A 98 -16.54 15.49 9.99
N ALA A 99 -16.70 15.95 11.23
CA ALA A 99 -17.93 15.76 11.98
C ALA A 99 -19.12 16.44 11.28
N PHE A 100 -18.91 17.67 10.79
CA PHE A 100 -19.91 18.44 10.06
C PHE A 100 -20.30 17.78 8.73
N GLU A 101 -19.33 17.29 7.94
CA GLU A 101 -19.59 16.59 6.67
C GLU A 101 -20.51 15.37 6.85
N LEU A 102 -20.32 14.60 7.93
CA LEU A 102 -21.20 13.48 8.27
C LEU A 102 -22.62 13.94 8.60
N LEU A 103 -22.78 15.07 9.29
CA LEU A 103 -24.09 15.62 9.64
C LEU A 103 -24.81 16.19 8.41
N GLU A 104 -24.09 16.82 7.48
CA GLU A 104 -24.64 17.23 6.19
C GLU A 104 -25.08 16.03 5.36
N ASP A 105 -24.29 14.96 5.37
CA ASP A 105 -24.65 13.73 4.69
C ASP A 105 -25.91 13.09 5.28
N ILE A 106 -26.07 13.09 6.61
CA ILE A 106 -27.32 12.68 7.27
C ILE A 106 -28.49 13.56 6.82
N GLN A 107 -28.33 14.89 6.79
CA GLN A 107 -29.39 15.80 6.35
C GLN A 107 -29.84 15.55 4.90
N ARG A 108 -28.94 15.07 4.04
CA ARG A 108 -29.24 14.72 2.64
C ARG A 108 -29.82 13.32 2.47
N THR A 109 -29.38 12.35 3.27
CA THR A 109 -29.62 10.91 3.01
C THR A 109 -30.60 10.24 3.97
N ALA A 110 -30.84 10.81 5.15
CA ALA A 110 -31.74 10.22 6.13
C ALA A 110 -33.20 10.31 5.68
N LYS A 111 -33.96 9.24 5.95
CA LYS A 111 -35.39 9.15 5.60
C LYS A 111 -36.29 9.68 6.71
N ASP A 112 -35.84 9.62 7.96
CA ASP A 112 -36.60 10.10 9.12
C ASP A 112 -36.40 11.63 9.30
N PRO A 113 -37.48 12.43 9.22
CA PRO A 113 -37.41 13.86 9.47
C PRO A 113 -36.84 14.24 10.85
N ALA A 114 -37.01 13.39 11.87
CA ALA A 114 -36.46 13.61 13.20
C ALA A 114 -34.93 13.51 13.20
N GLU A 115 -34.36 12.55 12.47
CA GLU A 115 -32.91 12.41 12.29
C GLU A 115 -32.34 13.61 11.52
N VAL A 116 -33.02 14.04 10.45
CA VAL A 116 -32.61 15.22 9.66
C VAL A 116 -32.61 16.48 10.55
N LYS A 117 -33.65 16.69 11.35
CA LYS A 117 -33.74 17.82 12.27
C LYS A 117 -32.61 17.76 13.32
N LEU A 118 -32.39 16.60 13.94
CA LEU A 118 -31.32 16.43 14.93
C LEU A 118 -29.94 16.72 14.32
N ALA A 119 -29.67 16.22 13.11
CA ALA A 119 -28.40 16.47 12.43
C ALA A 119 -28.21 17.96 12.11
N ARG A 120 -29.28 18.65 11.70
CA ARG A 120 -29.25 20.10 11.47
C ARG A 120 -28.96 20.88 12.74
N ASP A 121 -29.63 20.53 13.84
CA ASP A 121 -29.46 21.22 15.13
C ASP A 121 -28.02 21.06 15.66
N ILE A 122 -27.46 19.85 15.55
CA ILE A 122 -26.05 19.60 15.93
C ILE A 122 -25.11 20.35 14.99
N ALA A 123 -25.34 20.30 13.68
CA ALA A 123 -24.50 20.96 12.69
C ALA A 123 -24.45 22.48 12.95
N ALA A 124 -25.58 23.11 13.22
CA ALA A 124 -25.66 24.53 13.56
C ALA A 124 -24.83 24.90 14.80
N GLY A 125 -24.77 24.02 15.81
CA GLY A 125 -23.93 24.22 16.99
C GLY A 125 -22.44 24.06 16.73
N ILE A 126 -22.04 23.21 15.77
CA ILE A 126 -20.64 22.97 15.43
C ILE A 126 -20.10 24.03 14.45
N THR A 127 -20.90 24.53 13.51
CA THR A 127 -20.52 25.52 12.49
C THR A 127 -19.63 26.67 13.00
N PRO A 128 -19.91 27.37 14.11
CA PRO A 128 -19.07 28.48 14.57
C PRO A 128 -17.69 28.04 15.09
N THR A 129 -17.51 26.75 15.36
CA THR A 129 -16.27 26.16 15.88
C THR A 129 -15.42 25.49 14.79
N ILE A 130 -15.81 25.58 13.52
CA ILE A 130 -15.08 24.97 12.40
C ILE A 130 -14.08 25.98 11.84
N GLY A 131 -12.84 25.55 11.66
CA GLY A 131 -11.81 26.35 10.98
C GLY A 131 -12.16 26.54 9.51
N LYS A 132 -11.71 27.65 8.92
CA LYS A 132 -12.02 27.96 7.51
C LYS A 132 -10.74 28.06 6.70
N LEU A 133 -10.66 27.32 5.60
CA LEU A 133 -9.66 27.48 4.55
C LEU A 133 -10.24 28.38 3.46
N ILE A 134 -9.46 29.37 3.04
CA ILE A 134 -9.74 30.24 1.89
C ILE A 134 -8.61 30.03 0.89
N VAL A 135 -8.89 29.40 -0.24
CA VAL A 135 -7.91 29.21 -1.32
C VAL A 135 -8.14 30.29 -2.38
N SER A 136 -7.21 31.22 -2.45
CA SER A 136 -7.18 32.28 -3.47
C SER A 136 -6.48 31.73 -4.70
N LEU A 137 -7.22 31.70 -5.82
CA LEU A 137 -6.74 31.25 -7.10
C LEU A 137 -6.20 32.42 -7.94
N PRO A 138 -5.31 32.16 -8.91
CA PRO A 138 -4.90 33.19 -9.84
C PRO A 138 -6.09 33.67 -10.70
N PRO A 139 -5.97 34.88 -11.29
CA PRO A 139 -7.01 35.42 -12.16
C PRO A 139 -7.43 34.43 -13.25
N PRO A 140 -8.69 34.49 -13.75
CA PRO A 140 -9.17 33.57 -14.79
C PRO A 140 -8.26 33.48 -16.02
N SER A 141 -7.59 34.57 -16.40
CA SER A 141 -6.66 34.63 -17.53
C SER A 141 -5.36 33.85 -17.34
N MET A 142 -4.99 33.54 -16.10
CA MET A 142 -3.76 32.82 -15.71
C MET A 142 -4.06 31.40 -15.19
N ARG A 143 -5.34 30.99 -15.18
CA ARG A 143 -5.73 29.66 -14.72
C ARG A 143 -5.58 28.65 -15.86
N PRO A 144 -4.81 27.56 -15.67
CA PRO A 144 -4.75 26.51 -16.66
C PRO A 144 -6.08 25.78 -16.77
N GLU A 145 -6.42 25.35 -17.98
CA GLU A 145 -7.57 24.47 -18.20
C GLU A 145 -7.38 23.14 -17.48
N GLY A 146 -8.46 22.61 -16.90
CA GLY A 146 -8.40 21.36 -16.14
C GLY A 146 -7.65 21.48 -14.80
N LEU A 147 -7.56 22.68 -14.22
CA LEU A 147 -7.05 22.87 -12.86
C LEU A 147 -7.88 22.06 -11.86
N GLU A 148 -7.20 21.23 -11.08
CA GLU A 148 -7.76 20.48 -9.96
C GLU A 148 -7.07 20.91 -8.67
N LEU A 149 -7.87 21.22 -7.66
CA LEU A 149 -7.41 21.52 -6.31
C LEU A 149 -7.77 20.37 -5.39
N HIS A 150 -6.80 19.87 -4.66
CA HIS A 150 -7.00 18.85 -3.62
C HIS A 150 -6.57 19.39 -2.26
N LEU A 151 -7.35 19.09 -1.22
CA LEU A 151 -7.00 19.27 0.19
C LEU A 151 -6.89 17.89 0.83
N ASP A 152 -5.70 17.52 1.30
CA ASP A 152 -5.41 16.20 1.91
C ASP A 152 -5.83 15.01 1.04
N GLY A 153 -5.77 15.20 -0.28
CA GLY A 153 -6.18 14.20 -1.28
C GLY A 153 -7.67 14.20 -1.63
N ALA A 154 -8.51 14.98 -0.94
CA ALA A 154 -9.91 15.20 -1.31
C ALA A 154 -10.03 16.33 -2.32
N ARG A 155 -10.82 16.13 -3.39
CA ARG A 155 -11.04 17.15 -4.41
C ARG A 155 -11.88 18.30 -3.86
N LEU A 156 -11.42 19.53 -4.11
CA LEU A 156 -12.17 20.75 -3.86
C LEU A 156 -12.90 21.16 -5.13
N ASP A 157 -14.15 21.58 -4.97
CA ASP A 157 -14.93 22.15 -6.06
C ASP A 157 -14.34 23.50 -6.43
N THR A 158 -13.63 23.55 -7.55
CA THR A 158 -13.16 24.79 -8.14
C THR A 158 -14.30 25.46 -8.89
N PRO A 159 -14.48 26.78 -8.80
CA PRO A 159 -15.48 27.48 -9.59
C PRO A 159 -15.21 27.24 -11.08
N SER A 160 -16.11 26.53 -11.75
CA SER A 160 -15.98 26.13 -13.17
C SER A 160 -16.09 27.30 -14.16
N GLY A 161 -15.96 28.55 -13.70
CA GLY A 161 -16.18 29.75 -14.48
C GLY A 161 -15.11 30.83 -14.33
N GLN A 162 -15.36 31.97 -14.97
CA GLN A 162 -14.53 33.19 -14.89
C GLN A 162 -14.61 33.89 -13.52
N GLY A 163 -15.29 33.30 -12.54
CA GLY A 163 -15.38 33.85 -11.20
C GLY A 163 -14.01 33.91 -10.53
N SER A 164 -13.68 35.06 -9.96
CA SER A 164 -12.46 35.29 -9.16
C SER A 164 -12.67 34.94 -7.68
N GLU A 165 -13.78 34.28 -7.35
CA GLU A 165 -14.13 33.98 -5.97
C GLU A 165 -13.17 32.95 -5.37
N PRO A 166 -12.72 33.17 -4.13
CA PRO A 166 -11.88 32.20 -3.44
C PRO A 166 -12.68 30.94 -3.11
N VAL A 167 -12.01 29.78 -3.17
CA VAL A 167 -12.60 28.52 -2.73
C VAL A 167 -12.60 28.49 -1.21
N THR A 168 -13.77 28.31 -0.60
CA THR A 168 -13.88 28.20 0.86
C THR A 168 -14.20 26.78 1.26
N LYS A 169 -13.49 26.23 2.25
CA LYS A 169 -13.71 24.86 2.75
C LYS A 169 -13.56 24.81 4.27
N ALA A 170 -14.38 23.98 4.91
CA ALA A 170 -14.26 23.62 6.32
C ALA A 170 -12.94 22.88 6.58
N LEU A 171 -12.25 23.24 7.66
CA LEU A 171 -10.91 22.77 7.97
C LEU A 171 -10.81 22.27 9.42
N ASP A 172 -10.17 21.12 9.60
CA ASP A 172 -9.87 20.53 10.90
C ASP A 172 -8.59 21.10 11.52
N ILE A 173 -8.34 20.85 12.81
CA ILE A 173 -7.02 21.09 13.42
C ILE A 173 -6.05 19.98 13.00
N GLY A 174 -4.84 20.38 12.62
CA GLY A 174 -3.78 19.45 12.21
C GLY A 174 -2.91 19.98 11.10
N GLU A 175 -2.07 19.10 10.57
CA GLU A 175 -1.29 19.37 9.36
C GLU A 175 -2.15 19.09 8.14
N HIS A 176 -2.13 20.02 7.18
CA HIS A 176 -2.88 19.93 5.94
C HIS A 176 -1.98 20.21 4.75
N ILE A 177 -2.36 19.67 3.59
CA ILE A 177 -1.66 19.85 2.33
C ILE A 177 -2.68 20.27 1.26
N VAL A 178 -2.43 21.41 0.63
CA VAL A 178 -3.11 21.81 -0.60
C VAL A 178 -2.23 21.44 -1.79
N LEU A 179 -2.83 20.78 -2.78
CA LEU A 179 -2.21 20.37 -4.03
C LEU A 179 -3.01 20.97 -5.18
N ALA A 180 -2.33 21.61 -6.12
CA ALA A 180 -2.89 22.12 -7.36
C ALA A 180 -2.24 21.42 -8.56
N THR A 181 -3.04 20.82 -9.42
CA THR A 181 -2.59 20.06 -10.60
C THR A 181 -3.33 20.51 -11.85
N ALA A 182 -2.66 20.51 -12.99
CA ALA A 182 -3.29 20.70 -14.29
C ALA A 182 -2.52 19.96 -15.38
N PRO A 183 -3.15 19.59 -16.50
CA PRO A 183 -2.46 18.94 -17.61
C PRO A 183 -1.29 19.79 -18.15
N ARG A 184 -0.14 19.15 -18.38
CA ARG A 184 1.11 19.79 -18.86
C ARG A 184 1.65 20.88 -17.94
N LYS A 185 1.27 20.89 -16.66
CA LYS A 185 1.77 21.81 -15.64
C LYS A 185 2.46 21.02 -14.54
N VAL A 186 3.51 21.61 -13.96
CA VAL A 186 4.16 21.05 -12.77
C VAL A 186 3.21 21.19 -11.57
N PRO A 187 2.93 20.11 -10.83
CA PRO A 187 2.09 20.16 -9.63
C PRO A 187 2.65 21.12 -8.58
N TRP A 188 1.79 21.98 -8.03
CA TRP A 188 2.13 22.85 -6.92
C TRP A 188 1.57 22.30 -5.61
N ARG A 189 2.35 22.35 -4.54
CA ARG A 189 1.96 21.84 -3.22
C ARG A 189 2.41 22.77 -2.11
N GLN A 190 1.53 23.00 -1.15
CA GLN A 190 1.85 23.73 0.08
C GLN A 190 1.31 23.00 1.31
N SER A 191 2.19 22.79 2.29
CA SER A 191 1.83 22.27 3.62
C SER A 191 1.69 23.42 4.62
N PHE A 192 0.74 23.30 5.54
CA PHE A 192 0.52 24.27 6.60
C PHE A 192 -0.09 23.58 7.83
N LEU A 193 0.08 24.22 8.99
CA LEU A 193 -0.40 23.72 10.28
C LEU A 193 -1.54 24.60 10.79
N VAL A 194 -2.63 23.97 11.20
CA VAL A 194 -3.80 24.59 11.81
C VAL A 194 -3.76 24.31 13.31
N THR A 195 -3.65 25.37 14.11
CA THR A 195 -3.54 25.24 15.58
C THR A 195 -4.81 25.62 16.33
N SER A 196 -5.73 26.36 15.70
CA SER A 196 -7.03 26.72 16.28
C SER A 196 -8.08 26.95 15.19
N HIS A 197 -9.36 26.93 15.59
CA HIS A 197 -10.49 27.13 14.68
C HIS A 197 -10.88 28.61 14.49
N ASP A 198 -10.29 29.54 15.24
CA ASP A 198 -10.77 30.93 15.34
C ASP A 198 -10.34 31.82 14.17
N LYS A 199 -9.27 31.44 13.46
CA LYS A 199 -8.70 32.25 12.38
C LYS A 199 -8.84 31.53 11.04
N PRO A 200 -9.42 32.18 10.02
CA PRO A 200 -9.39 31.63 8.68
C PRO A 200 -7.94 31.61 8.17
N ILE A 201 -7.58 30.55 7.45
CA ILE A 201 -6.28 30.41 6.81
C ILE A 201 -6.45 30.68 5.33
N THR A 202 -5.68 31.62 4.81
CA THR A 202 -5.68 31.95 3.39
C THR A 202 -4.45 31.38 2.72
N ILE A 203 -4.66 30.59 1.67
CA ILE A 203 -3.60 30.03 0.83
C ILE A 203 -3.72 30.63 -0.57
N HIS A 204 -2.62 31.16 -1.09
CA HIS A 204 -2.57 31.70 -2.45
C HIS A 204 -1.91 30.69 -3.37
N VAL A 205 -2.67 30.19 -4.34
CA VAL A 205 -2.14 29.29 -5.37
C VAL A 205 -1.49 30.16 -6.45
N PRO A 206 -0.18 29.97 -6.73
CA PRO A 206 0.48 30.69 -7.79
C PRO A 206 0.02 30.19 -9.17
N GLU A 207 0.38 30.93 -10.22
CA GLU A 207 0.28 30.40 -11.57
C GLU A 207 1.14 29.14 -11.72
N LEU A 208 0.56 28.08 -12.31
CA LEU A 208 1.28 26.82 -12.51
C LEU A 208 2.25 26.92 -13.69
N VAL A 209 3.49 26.50 -13.45
CA VAL A 209 4.57 26.48 -14.44
C VAL A 209 4.35 25.35 -15.43
N ASP A 210 4.62 25.60 -16.72
CA ASP A 210 4.57 24.55 -17.75
C ASP A 210 5.59 23.44 -17.46
N GLU A 211 5.13 22.20 -17.56
CA GLU A 211 5.99 21.04 -17.55
C GLU A 211 6.64 20.93 -18.94
N LEU A 212 7.98 21.02 -18.99
CA LEU A 212 8.68 20.85 -20.26
C LEU A 212 8.39 19.45 -20.82
N PRO A 213 8.14 19.32 -22.14
CA PRO A 213 7.96 18.02 -22.74
C PRO A 213 9.18 17.15 -22.43
N PRO A 214 8.98 15.85 -22.11
CA PRO A 214 10.11 14.96 -21.88
C PRO A 214 11.03 15.02 -23.10
N PRO A 215 12.37 15.04 -22.91
CA PRO A 215 13.31 15.03 -24.02
C PRO A 215 12.91 13.92 -24.99
N PRO A 216 12.98 14.14 -26.31
CA PRO A 216 12.69 13.09 -27.28
C PRO A 216 13.50 11.87 -26.87
N ALA A 217 12.81 10.75 -26.61
CA ALA A 217 13.47 9.52 -26.21
C ALA A 217 14.63 9.27 -27.16
N PRO A 218 15.86 8.95 -26.68
CA PRO A 218 16.97 8.69 -27.57
C PRO A 218 16.48 7.65 -28.56
N MET A 219 16.41 8.06 -29.84
CA MET A 219 16.01 7.16 -30.91
C MET A 219 16.95 5.98 -30.77
N LYS A 220 16.41 4.81 -30.42
CA LYS A 220 17.18 3.57 -30.42
C LYS A 220 17.69 3.46 -31.84
N GLU A 221 18.94 3.84 -32.03
CA GLU A 221 19.65 3.62 -33.27
C GLU A 221 19.51 2.13 -33.49
N ILE A 222 18.70 1.76 -34.49
CA ILE A 222 18.65 0.39 -34.97
C ILE A 222 20.01 0.23 -35.61
N VAL A 223 21.01 -0.11 -34.79
CA VAL A 223 22.28 -0.63 -35.26
C VAL A 223 21.88 -1.90 -35.98
N ALA A 224 21.72 -1.78 -37.30
CA ALA A 224 21.53 -2.90 -38.19
C ALA A 224 22.71 -3.81 -37.91
N ARG A 225 22.45 -4.87 -37.14
CA ARG A 225 23.40 -5.94 -36.88
C ARG A 225 23.61 -6.60 -38.24
N THR A 226 24.56 -6.08 -39.01
CA THR A 226 25.03 -6.74 -40.22
C THR A 226 25.59 -8.07 -39.75
N SER A 227 24.78 -9.11 -39.93
CA SER A 227 25.17 -10.48 -39.66
C SER A 227 26.46 -10.76 -40.42
N PRO A 228 27.55 -11.22 -39.78
CA PRO A 228 28.82 -11.49 -40.45
C PRO A 228 28.77 -12.68 -41.42
N TRP A 229 27.58 -13.24 -41.68
CA TRP A 229 27.37 -14.42 -42.52
C TRP A 229 27.11 -14.10 -44.01
N VAL A 230 27.25 -12.84 -44.42
CA VAL A 230 27.13 -12.45 -45.83
C VAL A 230 28.41 -11.68 -46.18
N LEU A 231 29.43 -12.32 -46.72
CA LEU A 231 29.77 -12.43 -48.16
C LEU A 231 31.11 -13.21 -48.31
N PRO A 232 31.57 -13.68 -49.50
CA PRO A 232 30.88 -13.90 -50.77
C PRO A 232 31.13 -15.31 -51.39
N LEU A 233 30.14 -15.84 -52.13
CA LEU A 233 30.35 -16.91 -53.13
C LEU A 233 31.04 -16.32 -54.37
N ALA A 234 32.37 -16.22 -54.35
CA ALA A 234 33.14 -15.81 -55.54
C ALA A 234 34.60 -16.30 -55.53
N THR A 235 34.86 -17.59 -55.27
CA THR A 235 36.17 -18.24 -55.57
C THR A 235 36.04 -19.77 -55.71
N LEU A 236 35.33 -20.27 -56.72
CA LEU A 236 35.48 -21.66 -57.19
C LEU A 236 35.37 -21.70 -58.72
N GLY A 237 36.40 -21.17 -59.36
CA GLY A 237 36.75 -21.48 -60.74
C GLY A 237 38.25 -21.70 -60.76
N VAL A 238 38.70 -22.78 -61.41
CA VAL A 238 40.09 -23.18 -61.63
C VAL A 238 40.70 -24.09 -60.54
N LEU A 239 40.45 -25.40 -60.64
CA LEU A 239 41.47 -26.38 -61.07
C LEU A 239 40.85 -27.80 -61.09
N GLY A 240 40.32 -28.19 -62.25
CA GLY A 240 40.14 -29.61 -62.58
C GLY A 240 41.29 -30.01 -63.50
N LEU A 241 42.03 -31.06 -63.11
CA LEU A 241 42.70 -32.08 -63.94
C LEU A 241 44.00 -32.57 -63.29
N ALA A 242 43.90 -33.70 -62.59
CA ALA A 242 44.91 -34.76 -62.65
C ALA A 242 44.24 -36.07 -62.23
N ALA A 243 43.97 -36.90 -63.23
CA ALA A 243 43.46 -38.25 -63.09
C ALA A 243 44.56 -39.21 -62.59
N GLY A 244 44.15 -40.28 -61.91
CA GLY A 244 44.87 -41.56 -62.00
C GLY A 244 44.93 -42.40 -60.73
N ALA A 245 44.18 -43.51 -60.76
CA ALA A 245 44.41 -44.80 -60.07
C ALA A 245 44.49 -44.79 -58.53
N GLY A 246 43.75 -45.61 -57.79
CA GLY A 246 42.92 -46.77 -58.08
C GLY A 246 42.71 -47.54 -56.77
N VAL A 247 41.68 -48.40 -56.74
CA VAL A 247 41.48 -49.53 -55.80
C VAL A 247 41.28 -49.14 -54.32
N GLY A 248 40.25 -49.53 -53.57
CA GLY A 248 39.16 -50.48 -53.75
C GLY A 248 38.68 -50.88 -52.34
N LEU A 249 37.39 -51.28 -52.24
CA LEU A 249 36.77 -52.11 -51.18
C LEU A 249 36.74 -51.45 -49.78
N VAL A 250 35.71 -51.48 -48.93
CA VAL A 250 34.58 -52.36 -48.56
C VAL A 250 33.59 -51.38 -47.86
N GLY A 251 32.27 -51.39 -47.99
CA GLY A 251 31.29 -52.46 -47.98
C GLY A 251 30.34 -52.24 -46.78
N LEU A 252 29.03 -52.42 -47.07
CA LEU A 252 27.90 -52.72 -46.17
C LEU A 252 27.42 -51.57 -45.25
N GLU A 253 26.19 -51.04 -45.28
CA GLU A 253 24.81 -51.56 -45.41
C GLU A 253 24.02 -51.29 -44.10
N ASN A 254 22.72 -51.03 -44.29
CA ASN A 254 21.61 -50.90 -43.34
C ASN A 254 21.33 -49.60 -42.58
N GLU A 255 20.30 -48.87 -43.08
CA GLU A 255 18.90 -48.81 -42.58
C GLU A 255 18.64 -48.40 -41.10
N PRO A 256 17.47 -47.84 -40.73
CA PRO A 256 17.37 -46.63 -39.93
C PRO A 256 16.81 -47.01 -38.54
N GLN A 257 16.71 -46.06 -37.62
CA GLN A 257 15.57 -45.93 -36.71
C GLN A 257 15.88 -44.86 -35.67
N ARG A 258 14.93 -43.92 -35.54
CA ARG A 258 14.71 -43.22 -34.27
C ARG A 258 14.41 -44.24 -33.18
N PRO A 259 14.75 -43.94 -31.93
CA PRO A 259 13.64 -43.71 -31.01
C PRO A 259 13.86 -42.57 -30.03
N ASP A 260 12.74 -42.20 -29.43
CA ASP A 260 12.53 -41.22 -28.38
C ASP A 260 13.28 -41.52 -27.06
N LEU A 261 13.29 -40.47 -26.22
CA LEU A 261 12.96 -40.51 -24.79
C LEU A 261 14.11 -40.57 -23.76
N PHE A 262 13.89 -39.80 -22.68
CA PHE A 262 14.39 -40.01 -21.30
C PHE A 262 15.83 -39.45 -21.08
N VAL A 263 16.23 -38.73 -20.01
CA VAL A 263 16.10 -38.88 -18.54
C VAL A 263 16.57 -37.54 -17.86
N PRO A 264 16.80 -37.39 -16.52
CA PRO A 264 15.91 -36.77 -15.52
C PRO A 264 16.49 -35.55 -14.75
N MET A 265 15.69 -35.04 -13.80
CA MET A 265 16.15 -34.33 -12.60
C MET A 265 17.11 -35.18 -11.76
N GLY A 266 18.18 -34.56 -11.26
CA GLY A 266 19.05 -35.10 -10.21
C GLY A 266 19.61 -33.96 -9.37
N GLY A 267 19.26 -33.94 -8.08
CA GLY A 267 19.75 -32.97 -7.10
C GLY A 267 21.20 -33.21 -6.71
N PHE A 268 21.85 -32.15 -6.24
CA PHE A 268 23.15 -32.22 -5.58
C PHE A 268 23.05 -31.62 -4.18
N LEU A 269 23.05 -32.50 -3.19
CA LEU A 269 23.56 -32.25 -1.85
C LEU A 269 25.08 -32.34 -1.91
N PHE A 270 25.79 -31.29 -1.49
CA PHE A 270 27.14 -31.42 -0.95
C PHE A 270 27.32 -30.46 0.22
N LEU A 271 27.39 -31.04 1.42
CA LEU A 271 28.12 -30.50 2.57
C LEU A 271 29.62 -30.50 2.25
N GLY A 272 30.35 -29.49 2.70
CA GLY A 272 31.81 -29.58 2.84
C GLY A 272 32.51 -28.24 2.64
N GLY A 273 32.85 -27.57 3.75
CA GLY A 273 33.68 -26.37 3.72
C GLY A 273 35.13 -26.68 3.37
N ALA A 274 35.77 -25.74 2.67
CA ALA A 274 37.20 -25.48 2.77
C ALA A 274 37.48 -24.08 2.20
N ALA A 275 38.43 -23.42 2.85
CA ALA A 275 38.89 -22.06 2.59
C ALA A 275 39.36 -21.85 1.14
N MET A 276 38.99 -20.71 0.56
CA MET A 276 39.71 -20.12 -0.57
C MET A 276 40.05 -18.68 -0.22
N ALA A 277 41.34 -18.48 0.02
CA ALA A 277 42.00 -17.21 0.21
C ALA A 277 42.07 -16.43 -1.12
N GLY A 278 41.98 -15.11 -1.00
CA GLY A 278 42.71 -14.11 -1.78
C GLY A 278 42.75 -14.22 -3.32
N ALA A 279 42.03 -13.31 -3.98
CA ALA A 279 42.57 -12.58 -5.14
C ALA A 279 41.82 -11.24 -5.30
N LEU A 280 42.40 -10.20 -4.72
CA LEU A 280 42.14 -8.80 -5.08
C LEU A 280 42.71 -8.58 -6.49
N VAL A 281 41.86 -8.40 -7.49
CA VAL A 281 42.27 -7.82 -8.77
C VAL A 281 41.80 -6.37 -8.77
N LEU A 282 42.72 -5.49 -8.39
CA LEU A 282 42.61 -4.04 -8.60
C LEU A 282 42.79 -3.77 -10.09
N TRP A 283 41.71 -3.43 -10.79
CA TRP A 283 41.80 -2.83 -12.11
C TRP A 283 42.09 -1.34 -11.95
N HIS A 284 43.37 -0.95 -12.15
CA HIS A 284 43.76 0.45 -12.28
C HIS A 284 43.28 0.98 -13.64
N GLY A 285 42.12 1.64 -13.65
CA GLY A 285 41.68 2.49 -14.76
C GLY A 285 42.04 3.95 -14.46
N THR A 286 43.19 4.42 -14.93
CA THR A 286 43.57 5.83 -14.84
C THR A 286 42.76 6.65 -15.84
N SER A 287 41.60 7.16 -15.41
CA SER A 287 40.91 8.25 -16.10
C SER A 287 41.40 9.58 -15.54
N LYS A 288 42.17 10.30 -16.35
CA LYS A 288 42.68 11.64 -16.07
C LYS A 288 41.50 12.62 -16.24
N SER A 289 40.81 12.94 -15.15
CA SER A 289 39.83 14.03 -15.15
C SER A 289 40.37 15.20 -14.33
N THR A 290 40.89 16.19 -15.03
CA THR A 290 41.16 17.51 -14.49
C THR A 290 39.84 18.26 -14.37
N ASN A 291 39.26 18.29 -13.17
CA ASN A 291 38.46 19.43 -12.77
C ASN A 291 38.47 19.59 -11.24
N THR A 292 39.14 20.65 -10.82
CA THR A 292 39.17 21.19 -9.46
C THR A 292 37.77 21.64 -9.05
N SER A 293 37.18 20.94 -8.08
CA SER A 293 36.25 21.53 -7.12
C SER A 293 36.27 20.70 -5.83
N THR A 294 36.60 21.39 -4.75
CA THR A 294 36.63 20.97 -3.34
C THR A 294 35.41 20.14 -2.95
N ALA A 295 35.62 18.84 -2.70
CA ALA A 295 34.63 17.97 -2.07
C ALA A 295 35.02 17.71 -0.61
N ALA A 296 34.14 18.14 0.31
CA ALA A 296 34.25 17.91 1.74
C ALA A 296 34.21 16.41 2.07
N THR A 297 35.17 15.93 2.85
CA THR A 297 35.23 14.56 3.36
C THR A 297 34.18 14.37 4.45
N ILE A 298 33.06 13.71 4.14
CA ILE A 298 32.06 13.28 5.12
C ILE A 298 32.44 11.86 5.60
N PRO A 299 32.73 11.64 6.89
CA PRO A 299 33.03 10.31 7.40
C PRO A 299 31.75 9.46 7.45
N LEU A 300 31.64 8.45 6.58
CA LEU A 300 30.64 7.40 6.67
C LEU A 300 31.01 6.42 7.78
N GLN A 301 30.28 6.44 8.90
CA GLN A 301 30.38 5.40 9.91
C GLN A 301 29.43 4.24 9.57
N PHE A 302 30.00 3.07 9.30
CA PHE A 302 29.26 1.81 9.22
C PHE A 302 29.00 1.27 10.62
N VAL A 303 27.73 1.13 11.01
CA VAL A 303 27.33 0.40 12.21
C VAL A 303 26.69 -0.92 11.78
N PRO A 304 27.31 -2.08 12.01
CA PRO A 304 26.67 -3.37 11.74
C PRO A 304 25.63 -3.67 12.83
N ILE A 305 24.36 -3.85 12.42
CA ILE A 305 23.31 -4.39 13.29
C ILE A 305 23.25 -5.90 13.04
N VAL A 306 23.71 -6.69 14.02
CA VAL A 306 23.63 -8.15 13.99
C VAL A 306 22.33 -8.57 14.68
N GLY A 307 21.33 -8.96 13.89
CA GLY A 307 20.12 -9.64 14.36
C GLY A 307 20.04 -11.05 13.76
N PRO A 308 19.46 -12.03 14.47
CA PRO A 308 19.37 -13.39 13.97
C PRO A 308 18.26 -13.46 12.91
N GLY A 309 18.65 -13.56 11.63
CA GLY A 309 17.74 -14.07 10.58
C GLY A 309 17.47 -13.19 9.36
N SER A 310 18.10 -12.02 9.16
CA SER A 310 17.97 -11.31 7.88
C SER A 310 19.06 -10.26 7.65
N THR A 311 19.86 -10.43 6.60
CA THR A 311 20.77 -9.41 6.08
C THR A 311 20.02 -8.50 5.11
N PHE A 312 19.49 -7.38 5.60
CA PHE A 312 19.15 -6.22 4.76
C PHE A 312 19.75 -4.96 5.40
N GLY A 313 20.73 -4.36 4.73
CA GLY A 313 21.22 -3.03 5.08
C GLY A 313 20.34 -1.97 4.42
N ALA A 314 19.74 -1.09 5.21
CA ALA A 314 19.03 0.09 4.70
C ALA A 314 19.97 1.31 4.75
N LEU A 315 20.18 1.96 3.60
CA LEU A 315 20.85 3.26 3.51
C LEU A 315 19.88 4.35 3.97
N ARG A 316 20.19 5.01 5.08
CA ARG A 316 19.49 6.23 5.51
C ARG A 316 20.38 7.43 5.22
N GLY A 317 20.21 8.02 4.03
CA GLY A 317 20.78 9.32 3.68
C GLY A 317 19.85 10.44 4.11
N ARG A 318 20.41 11.50 4.72
CA ARG A 318 19.77 12.80 4.88
C ARG A 318 19.99 13.53 3.55
N PHE A 319 18.94 13.66 2.74
CA PHE A 319 18.94 14.63 1.65
C PHE A 319 18.75 16.03 2.23
#